data_AF-M2W027-F1
#
_entry.id   AF-M2W027-F1
#
_cell.length_a   1.000
_cell.length_b   1.000
_cell.length_c   1.000
_cell.angle_alpha   90.00
_cell.angle_beta   90.00
_cell.angle_gamma   90.00
#
_symmetry.space_group_name_H-M   'P 1'
#
loop_
_entity.id
_entity.type
_entity.pdbx_description
1 polymer ?
#
loop_
_entity_poly.entity_id
_entity_poly.type
_entity_poly.pdbx_seq_one_letter_code
_entity_poly.pdbx_strand_id
1 'polypeptide(L)'
;MVRKCVSPLKALVYSTIHRRLRRREYRRDWIAQIQAAARGHGVRYAGFVYFLRNNQIILNRKILSELAKTEPATSSSLLTWCARSTKVIDLKNKVEHSE
;
A
#
# COMPACT_ATOMS: atom_id res chain seq x y z
N MET A 1 -26.10 -25.61 24.16
CA MET A 1 -24.77 -24.99 23.96
C MET A 1 -23.84 -26.00 23.29
N VAL A 2 -23.95 -26.19 21.97
CA VAL A 2 -23.13 -27.17 21.24
C VAL A 2 -21.91 -26.45 20.66
N ARG A 3 -20.74 -26.64 21.28
CA ARG A 3 -19.47 -26.23 20.69
C ARG A 3 -19.23 -27.11 19.46
N LYS A 4 -19.42 -26.56 18.27
CA LYS A 4 -19.05 -27.23 17.01
C LYS A 4 -17.52 -27.36 16.99
N CYS A 5 -16.98 -28.49 17.45
CA CYS A 5 -15.58 -28.82 17.26
C CYS A 5 -15.30 -28.91 15.76
N VAL A 6 -14.42 -28.04 15.25
CA VAL A 6 -13.93 -28.13 13.87
C VAL A 6 -13.24 -29.49 13.73
N SER A 7 -13.72 -30.32 12.80
CA SER A 7 -13.12 -31.63 12.57
C SER A 7 -11.67 -31.47 12.10
N PRO A 8 -10.74 -32.39 12.45
CA PRO A 8 -9.32 -32.29 12.09
C PRO A 8 -9.10 -32.10 10.58
N LEU A 9 -9.92 -32.76 9.76
CA LEU A 9 -9.91 -32.62 8.30
C LEU A 9 -10.24 -31.20 7.83
N LYS A 10 -11.24 -30.55 8.46
CA LYS A 10 -11.57 -29.15 8.16
C LYS A 10 -10.45 -28.20 8.60
N ALA A 11 -9.77 -28.49 9.70
CA ALA A 11 -8.62 -27.70 10.15
C ALA A 11 -7.46 -27.75 9.14
N LEU A 12 -7.17 -28.91 8.54
CA LEU A 12 -6.16 -29.05 7.49
C LEU A 12 -6.55 -28.25 6.23
N VAL A 13 -7.81 -28.33 5.79
CA VAL A 13 -8.31 -27.55 4.65
C VAL A 13 -8.15 -26.05 4.90
N TYR A 14 -8.59 -25.56 6.06
CA TYR A 14 -8.42 -24.15 6.41
C TYR A 14 -6.94 -23.74 6.47
N SER A 15 -6.04 -24.57 7.05
CA SER A 15 -4.61 -24.28 7.09
C SER A 15 -4.02 -24.01 5.70
N THR A 16 -4.36 -24.84 4.71
CA THR A 16 -3.89 -24.65 3.32
C THR A 16 -4.44 -23.38 2.66
N ILE A 17 -5.72 -23.04 2.91
CA ILE A 17 -6.33 -21.80 2.42
C ILE A 17 -5.68 -20.58 3.08
N HIS A 18 -5.53 -20.60 4.40
CA HIS A 18 -4.94 -19.49 5.16
C HIS A 18 -3.49 -19.20 4.78
N ARG A 19 -2.69 -20.22 4.41
CA ARG A 19 -1.34 -19.99 3.85
C ARG A 19 -1.37 -19.12 2.59
N ARG A 20 -2.38 -19.29 1.74
CA ARG A 20 -2.58 -18.46 0.53
C ARG A 20 -3.11 -17.07 0.89
N LEU A 21 -4.06 -16.99 1.83
CA LEU A 21 -4.67 -15.73 2.27
C LEU A 21 -3.69 -14.82 3.02
N ARG A 22 -2.74 -15.39 3.78
CA ARG A 22 -1.74 -14.65 4.54
C ARG A 22 -0.97 -13.63 3.69
N ARG A 23 -0.68 -13.96 2.42
CA ARG A 23 -0.02 -13.02 1.48
C ARG A 23 -0.90 -11.80 1.16
N ARG A 24 -2.22 -11.98 1.12
CA ARG A 24 -3.19 -10.88 0.90
C ARG A 24 -3.35 -10.03 2.16
N GLU A 25 -3.37 -10.66 3.33
CA GLU A 25 -3.42 -9.98 4.63
C GLU A 25 -2.21 -9.07 4.81
N TYR A 26 -0.99 -9.58 4.63
CA TYR A 26 0.21 -8.72 4.68
C TYR A 26 0.15 -7.55 3.71
N ARG A 27 -0.35 -7.78 2.49
CA ARG A 27 -0.50 -6.69 1.52
C ARG A 27 -1.48 -5.62 2.01
N ARG A 28 -2.59 -6.02 2.64
CA ARG A 28 -3.57 -5.09 3.24
C ARG A 28 -2.92 -4.28 4.35
N ASP A 29 -2.16 -4.94 5.23
CA ASP A 29 -1.49 -4.27 6.35
C ASP A 29 -0.45 -3.25 5.87
N TRP A 30 0.36 -3.61 4.87
CA TRP A 30 1.35 -2.69 4.30
C TRP A 30 0.69 -1.47 3.65
N ILE A 31 -0.43 -1.66 2.94
CA ILE A 31 -1.20 -0.54 2.37
C ILE A 31 -1.74 0.36 3.48
N ALA A 32 -2.30 -0.22 4.56
CA ALA A 32 -2.85 0.54 5.67
C ALA A 32 -1.77 1.37 6.38
N GLN A 33 -0.58 0.80 6.58
CA GLN A 33 0.57 1.50 7.18
C GLN A 33 1.04 2.66 6.31
N ILE A 34 1.21 2.44 5.00
CA ILE A 34 1.59 3.50 4.06
C ILE A 34 0.50 4.57 4.00
N GLN A 35 -0.78 4.18 4.02
CA GLN A 35 -1.90 5.11 4.02
C GLN A 35 -1.92 5.98 5.28
N ALA A 36 -1.58 5.43 6.44
CA ALA A 36 -1.46 6.20 7.68
C ALA A 36 -0.37 7.28 7.57
N ALA A 37 0.81 6.93 7.05
CA ALA A 37 1.88 7.90 6.81
C ALA A 37 1.47 8.97 5.78
N ALA A 38 0.86 8.55 4.67
CA ALA A 38 0.47 9.45 3.59
C ALA A 38 -0.62 10.46 3.97
N ARG A 39 -1.50 10.10 4.94
CA ARG A 39 -2.55 11.00 5.45
C ARG A 39 -1.97 12.29 6.03
N GLY A 40 -0.83 12.24 6.72
CA GLY A 40 -0.18 13.44 7.28
C GLY A 40 0.28 14.44 6.23
N HIS A 41 0.53 13.97 5.00
CA HIS A 41 1.01 14.79 3.88
C HIS A 41 -0.10 15.11 2.86
N GLY A 42 -1.35 14.73 3.14
CA GLY A 42 -2.48 14.95 2.22
C GLY A 42 -2.44 14.10 0.94
N VAL A 43 -1.58 13.07 0.87
CA VAL A 43 -1.42 12.22 -0.31
C VAL A 43 -2.25 10.95 -0.15
N ARG A 44 -2.98 10.55 -1.20
CA ARG A 44 -3.68 9.25 -1.25
C ARG A 44 -2.71 8.16 -1.73
N TYR A 45 -2.85 6.95 -1.18
CA TYR A 45 -2.02 5.79 -1.56
C TYR A 45 -1.96 5.55 -3.07
N ALA A 46 -3.09 5.64 -3.78
CA ALA A 46 -3.13 5.44 -5.23
C ALA A 46 -2.28 6.48 -5.98
N GLY A 47 -2.34 7.75 -5.57
CA GLY A 47 -1.51 8.82 -6.11
C GLY A 47 -0.03 8.60 -5.83
N PHE A 48 0.31 8.16 -4.62
CA PHE A 48 1.69 7.83 -4.25
C PHE A 48 2.28 6.67 -5.08
N VAL A 49 1.52 5.60 -5.29
CA VAL A 49 1.98 4.47 -6.12
C VAL A 49 2.10 4.85 -7.59
N TYR A 50 1.16 5.65 -8.10
CA TYR A 50 1.24 6.18 -9.46
C TYR A 50 2.49 7.05 -9.64
N PHE A 51 2.74 7.93 -8.68
CA PHE A 51 3.94 8.76 -8.66
C PHE A 51 5.24 7.94 -8.68
N LEU A 52 5.35 6.90 -7.84
CA LEU A 52 6.54 6.04 -7.83
C LEU A 52 6.75 5.32 -9.17
N ARG A 53 5.66 4.88 -9.84
CA ARG A 53 5.74 4.26 -11.16
C ARG A 53 6.22 5.22 -12.24
N ASN A 54 5.70 6.45 -12.25
CA ASN A 54 6.09 7.46 -13.24
C ASN A 54 7.56 7.85 -13.11
N ASN A 55 8.08 7.90 -11.88
CA ASN A 55 9.50 8.16 -11.63
C ASN A 55 10.38 6.92 -11.72
N GLN A 56 9.86 5.79 -12.20
CA GLN A 56 10.57 4.52 -12.36
C GLN A 56 11.19 3.97 -11.07
N ILE A 57 10.62 4.31 -9.92
CA ILE A 57 11.09 3.85 -8.61
C ILE A 57 10.43 2.49 -8.30
N ILE A 58 11.21 1.42 -8.42
CA ILE A 58 10.76 0.04 -8.18
C ILE A 58 10.89 -0.29 -6.69
N LEU A 59 9.98 0.25 -5.87
CA LEU A 59 9.92 -0.04 -4.44
C LEU A 59 8.80 -1.03 -4.11
N ASN A 60 9.14 -2.03 -3.30
CA ASN A 60 8.17 -2.99 -2.77
C ASN A 60 7.37 -2.37 -1.61
N ARG A 61 6.10 -2.75 -1.50
CA ARG A 61 5.17 -2.29 -0.45
C ARG A 61 5.63 -2.70 0.95
N LYS A 62 6.26 -3.88 1.07
CA LYS A 62 6.88 -4.33 2.32
C LYS A 62 7.95 -3.35 2.81
N ILE A 63 8.82 -2.92 1.90
CA ILE A 63 9.91 -2.01 2.22
C ILE A 63 9.35 -0.62 2.55
N LEU A 64 8.39 -0.14 1.76
CA LEU A 64 7.71 1.14 2.03
C LEU A 64 7.02 1.17 3.40
N SER A 65 6.35 0.09 3.79
CA SER A 65 5.69 0.04 5.10
C SER A 65 6.69 -0.08 6.25
N GLU A 66 7.82 -0.74 6.02
CA GLU A 66 8.91 -0.81 7.00
C GLU A 66 9.57 0.55 7.17
N LEU A 67 9.91 1.22 6.07
CA LEU A 67 10.45 2.58 6.06
C LEU A 67 9.53 3.57 6.78
N ALA A 68 8.22 3.44 6.61
CA ALA A 68 7.26 4.28 7.31
C ALA A 68 7.29 4.08 8.85
N LYS A 69 7.77 2.94 9.34
CA LYS A 69 7.88 2.64 10.78
C LYS A 69 9.25 2.97 11.34
N THR A 70 10.31 2.55 10.64
CA THR A 70 11.69 2.67 11.13
C THR A 70 12.22 4.08 10.90
N GLU A 71 11.93 4.66 9.73
CA GLU A 71 12.54 5.91 9.25
C GLU A 71 11.47 6.91 8.76
N PRO A 72 10.74 7.56 9.68
CA PRO A 72 9.68 8.51 9.32
C PRO A 72 10.21 9.71 8.51
N ALA A 73 11.46 10.12 8.71
CA ALA A 73 12.07 11.22 7.96
C ALA A 73 12.17 10.91 6.46
N THR A 74 12.63 9.69 6.11
CA THR A 74 12.78 9.25 4.72
C THR A 74 11.44 9.07 4.02
N SER A 75 10.44 8.52 4.73
CA SER A 75 9.10 8.38 4.15
C SER A 75 8.41 9.74 3.97
N SER A 76 8.62 10.69 4.89
CA SER A 76 8.12 12.07 4.81
C SER A 76 8.72 12.83 3.63
N SER A 77 10.02 12.71 3.36
CA SER A 77 10.66 13.37 2.22
C SER A 77 10.10 12.87 0.88
N LEU A 78 9.91 11.56 0.73
CA LEU A 78 9.26 10.96 -0.46
C LEU A 78 7.82 11.41 -0.64
N LEU A 79 7.04 11.46 0.44
CA LEU A 79 5.65 11.90 0.41
C LEU A 79 5.53 13.39 0.09
N THR A 80 6.42 14.23 0.64
CA THR A 80 6.50 15.66 0.35
C THR A 80 6.89 15.89 -1.11
N TRP A 81 7.85 15.13 -1.63
CA TRP A 81 8.22 15.17 -3.04
C TRP A 81 7.04 14.78 -3.95
N CYS A 82 6.31 13.72 -3.60
CA CYS A 82 5.07 13.32 -4.28
C CYS A 82 4.01 14.44 -4.25
N ALA A 83 3.76 15.05 -3.10
CA ALA A 83 2.77 16.13 -2.94
C ALA A 83 3.11 17.37 -3.78
N ARG A 84 4.39 17.63 -4.03
CA ARG A 84 4.83 18.71 -4.93
C ARG A 84 4.51 18.39 -6.39
N SER A 85 4.68 17.13 -6.78
CA SER A 85 4.50 16.68 -8.18
C SER A 85 3.05 16.46 -8.60
N THR A 86 2.13 16.17 -7.67
CA THR A 86 0.71 15.93 -8.00
C THR A 86 0.07 17.09 -8.76
N LYS A 87 0.45 18.35 -8.49
CA LYS A 87 -0.05 19.53 -9.23
C LYS A 87 0.37 19.55 -10.71
N VAL A 88 1.52 18.99 -11.06
CA VAL A 88 2.08 18.99 -12.42
C VAL A 88 1.46 17.86 -13.27
N ILE A 89 1.15 16.74 -12.63
CA ILE A 89 0.61 15.54 -13.28
C ILE A 89 -0.85 15.76 -13.72
N ASP A 90 -1.68 16.39 -12.87
CA ASP A 90 -3.08 16.72 -13.22
C ASP A 90 -3.18 17.70 -14.39
N LEU A 91 -2.17 18.57 -14.57
CA LEU A 91 -2.09 19.50 -15.71
C LEU A 91 -1.71 18.77 -17.01
N LYS A 92 -0.73 17.86 -16.97
CA LYS A 92 -0.33 17.06 -18.15
C LYS A 92 -1.44 16.14 -18.65
N ASN A 93 -2.15 15.47 -17.73
CA ASN A 93 -3.27 14.60 -18.09
C ASN A 93 -4.45 15.36 -18.71
N LYS A 94 -4.60 16.65 -18.42
CA LYS A 94 -5.65 17.50 -19.01
C LYS A 94 -5.34 17.92 -20.44
N VAL A 95 -4.06 18.12 -20.77
CA VAL A 95 -3.59 18.55 -22.10
C VAL A 95 -3.68 17.40 -23.11
N GLU A 96 -3.33 16.17 -22.71
CA GLU A 96 -3.33 14.99 -23.59
C GLU A 96 -4.74 14.44 -23.95
N HIS A 97 -5.81 14.92 -23.29
CA HIS A 97 -7.20 14.50 -23.57
C HIS A 97 -8.06 15.61 -24.21
N SER A 98 -7.45 16.77 -24.47
CA SER A 98 -8.07 17.88 -25.20
C SER A 98 -7.63 17.94 -26.68
N GLU A 99 -6.72 17.05 -27.08
CA GLU A 99 -6.33 16.78 -28.46
C GLU A 99 -6.96 15.47 -28.96
#